data_AF-M4A036-F1
#
_entry.id   AF-M4A036-F1
#
_cell.length_a   1.000
_cell.length_b   1.000
_cell.length_c   1.000
_cell.angle_alpha   90.00
_cell.angle_beta   90.00
_cell.angle_gamma   90.00
#
_symmetry.space_group_name_H-M   'P 1'
#
loop_
_entity.id
_entity.type
_entity.pdbx_description
1 polymer ?
#
loop_
_entity_poly.entity_id
_entity_poly.type
_entity_poly.pdbx_seq_one_letter_code
_entity_poly.pdbx_strand_id
1 'polypeptide(L)'
;MAAPMGDAGEFESWLNDRLDLLEVDREVYGAYILGILKEEESDEEKEDALQGILSAFLDEDTIEEVCKQIISHWKECCNRLAARQNTDDAEVQAIASMIEKQAQIVVKQKEVSKESKKRKEALLAQYANPPTGIDAPGSDKSLFRNTNVEEVLNRQKQKRDQAREDAQKKKETDKMQREKDKLAKQDRKEKEKKRTQKGERKR
;
A
#
# COMPACT_ATOMS: atom_id res chain seq x y z
N MET A 1 5.20 19.24 5.30
CA MET A 1 4.34 18.11 5.68
C MET A 1 5.21 17.16 6.47
N ALA A 2 5.20 17.25 7.81
CA ALA A 2 5.90 16.29 8.66
C ALA A 2 5.12 14.98 8.64
N ALA A 3 5.80 13.86 8.41
CA ALA A 3 5.21 12.54 8.48
C ALA A 3 4.67 12.30 9.91
N PRO A 4 3.56 11.58 10.08
CA PRO A 4 3.18 11.10 11.40
C PRO A 4 4.25 10.08 11.80
N MET A 5 5.26 10.51 12.57
CA MET A 5 6.04 9.58 13.35
C MET A 5 5.08 9.02 14.38
N GLY A 6 4.46 7.89 13.99
CA GLY A 6 3.46 7.21 14.79
C GLY A 6 4.01 6.88 16.16
N ASP A 7 3.11 6.85 17.14
CA ASP A 7 3.22 6.48 18.57
C ASP A 7 4.42 5.59 18.99
N ALA A 8 4.93 4.73 18.11
CA ALA A 8 6.23 4.07 18.27
C ALA A 8 7.37 5.05 18.60
N GLY A 9 7.36 6.26 18.04
CA GLY A 9 8.32 7.31 18.36
C GLY A 9 8.11 7.95 19.73
N GLU A 10 6.90 7.91 20.29
CA GLU A 10 6.61 8.42 21.64
C GLU A 10 7.19 7.47 22.69
N PHE A 11 6.95 6.16 22.52
CA PHE A 11 7.62 5.14 23.35
C PHE A 11 9.14 5.18 23.19
N GLU A 12 9.65 5.27 21.97
CA GLU A 12 11.09 5.32 21.71
C GLU A 12 11.73 6.57 22.34
N SER A 13 11.06 7.73 22.30
CA SER A 13 11.53 8.92 23.00
C SER A 13 11.58 8.74 24.52
N TRP A 14 10.53 8.15 25.11
CA TRP A 14 10.50 7.84 26.54
C TRP A 14 11.58 6.84 26.95
N LEU A 15 11.78 5.79 26.14
CA LEU A 15 12.81 4.78 26.38
C LEU A 15 14.19 5.42 26.33
N ASN A 16 14.44 6.28 25.33
CA ASN A 16 15.71 6.99 25.20
C ASN A 16 15.98 7.92 26.39
N ASP A 17 14.99 8.70 26.83
CA ASP A 17 15.10 9.55 28.02
C ASP A 17 15.37 8.71 29.28
N ARG A 18 14.71 7.55 29.39
CA ARG A 18 14.93 6.62 30.51
C ARG A 18 16.33 6.01 30.49
N LEU A 19 16.85 5.63 29.32
CA LEU A 19 18.20 5.11 29.18
C LEU A 19 19.24 6.19 29.50
N ASP A 20 19.03 7.44 29.06
CA ASP A 20 19.91 8.56 29.38
C ASP A 20 19.96 8.83 30.91
N LEU A 21 18.83 8.69 31.63
CA LEU A 21 18.79 8.78 33.10
C LEU A 21 19.54 7.65 33.82
N LEU A 22 19.63 6.49 33.18
CA LEU A 22 20.34 5.32 33.70
C LEU A 22 21.79 5.26 33.21
N GLU A 23 22.25 6.30 32.51
CA GLU A 23 23.58 6.39 31.86
C GLU A 23 23.88 5.24 30.88
N VAL A 24 22.82 4.68 30.27
CA VAL A 24 22.91 3.62 29.27
C VAL A 24 22.86 4.23 27.86
N ASP A 25 23.74 3.76 26.96
CA ASP A 25 23.82 4.28 25.60
C ASP A 25 22.55 3.99 24.78
N ARG A 26 21.73 5.02 24.54
CA ARG A 26 20.49 4.89 23.78
C ARG A 26 20.67 4.49 22.31
N GLU A 27 21.80 4.84 21.67
CA GLU A 27 22.02 4.53 20.25
C GLU A 27 22.24 3.03 20.04
N VAL A 28 22.85 2.37 21.02
CA VAL A 28 23.07 0.92 21.02
C VAL A 28 21.88 0.17 21.58
N TYR A 29 21.40 0.57 22.77
CA TYR A 29 20.42 -0.20 23.52
C TYR A 29 18.97 0.14 23.17
N GLY A 30 18.66 1.36 22.73
CA GLY A 30 17.29 1.76 22.41
C GLY A 30 16.67 0.92 21.30
N ALA A 31 17.37 0.78 20.17
CA ALA A 31 16.90 -0.04 19.04
C ALA A 31 16.86 -1.54 19.38
N TYR A 32 17.81 -2.02 20.20
CA TYR A 32 17.89 -3.42 20.59
C TYR A 32 16.76 -3.82 21.54
N ILE A 33 16.52 -3.03 22.59
CA ILE A 33 15.41 -3.21 23.53
C ILE A 33 14.07 -3.17 22.78
N LEU A 34 13.91 -2.22 21.86
CA LEU A 34 12.69 -2.09 21.06
C LEU A 34 12.49 -3.29 20.12
N GLY A 35 13.58 -3.93 19.67
CA GLY A 35 13.54 -5.20 18.94
C GLY A 35 13.01 -6.34 19.81
N ILE A 36 13.58 -6.52 21.01
CA ILE A 36 13.18 -7.56 21.96
C ILE A 36 11.70 -7.43 22.33
N LEU A 37 11.23 -6.22 22.64
CA LEU A 37 9.84 -5.97 23.01
C LEU A 37 8.82 -6.30 21.90
N LYS A 38 9.27 -6.28 20.63
CA LYS A 38 8.48 -6.64 19.45
C LYS A 38 8.56 -8.13 19.09
N GLU A 39 9.71 -8.77 19.33
CA GLU A 39 9.96 -10.15 18.95
C GLU A 39 9.41 -11.15 19.99
N GLU A 40 9.60 -10.86 21.27
CA GLU A 40 9.14 -11.73 22.35
C GLU A 40 7.62 -11.63 22.52
N GLU A 41 6.95 -12.76 22.74
CA GLU A 41 5.49 -12.83 22.86
C GLU A 41 5.05 -12.82 24.33
N SER A 42 5.84 -13.40 25.24
CA SER A 42 5.59 -13.37 26.69
C SER A 42 6.26 -12.18 27.38
N ASP A 43 5.66 -11.71 28.47
CA ASP A 43 6.26 -10.70 29.34
C ASP A 43 7.46 -11.25 30.12
N GLU A 44 7.41 -12.54 30.47
CA GLU A 44 8.47 -13.23 31.21
C GLU A 44 9.76 -13.29 30.38
N GLU A 45 9.65 -13.60 29.08
CA GLU A 45 10.78 -13.63 28.16
C GLU A 45 11.36 -12.22 27.92
N LYS A 46 10.50 -11.21 27.85
CA LYS A 46 10.92 -9.79 27.76
C LYS A 46 11.68 -9.38 29.00
N GLU A 47 11.18 -9.76 30.17
CA GLU A 47 11.79 -9.42 31.46
C GLU A 47 13.17 -10.08 31.59
N ASP A 48 13.28 -11.37 31.29
CA ASP A 48 14.55 -12.10 31.30
C ASP A 48 15.58 -11.50 30.34
N ALA A 49 15.17 -11.18 29.10
CA ALA A 49 16.05 -10.59 28.10
C ALA A 49 16.49 -9.17 28.50
N LEU A 50 15.58 -8.34 28.99
CA LEU A 50 15.88 -7.00 29.50
C LEU A 50 16.81 -7.07 30.72
N GLN A 51 16.57 -8.02 31.63
CA GLN A 51 17.39 -8.21 32.82
C GLN A 51 18.80 -8.65 32.44
N GLY A 52 18.96 -9.51 31.43
CA GLY A 52 20.27 -9.90 30.90
C GLY A 52 21.08 -8.74 30.34
N ILE A 53 20.42 -7.72 29.78
CA ILE A 53 21.08 -6.54 29.20
C ILE A 53 21.38 -5.49 30.26
N LEU A 54 20.37 -5.18 31.08
CA LEU A 54 20.41 -4.09 32.03
C LEU A 54 21.21 -4.46 33.29
N SER A 55 21.46 -5.75 33.55
CA SER A 55 22.25 -6.21 34.72
C SER A 55 23.72 -5.84 34.61
N ALA A 56 24.20 -5.52 33.41
CA ALA A 56 25.53 -4.96 33.22
C ALA A 56 25.65 -3.50 33.72
N PHE A 57 24.53 -2.81 33.95
CA PHE A 57 24.48 -1.38 34.25
C PHE A 57 23.77 -1.06 35.58
N LEU A 58 22.85 -1.91 36.03
CA LEU A 58 21.97 -1.69 37.16
C LEU A 58 22.14 -2.76 38.22
N ASP A 59 21.91 -2.37 39.48
CA ASP A 59 21.90 -3.30 40.62
C ASP A 59 20.63 -4.17 40.60
N GLU A 60 20.74 -5.37 41.19
CA GLU A 60 19.73 -6.44 41.18
C GLU A 60 18.37 -6.01 41.78
N ASP A 61 18.37 -5.04 42.72
CA ASP A 61 17.15 -4.49 43.32
C ASP A 61 16.44 -3.46 42.41
N THR A 62 17.19 -2.78 41.54
CA THR A 62 16.67 -1.70 40.68
C THR A 62 16.28 -2.17 39.29
N ILE A 63 16.91 -3.25 38.82
CA ILE A 63 16.71 -3.76 37.48
C ILE A 63 15.30 -4.32 37.27
N GLU A 64 14.77 -5.06 38.25
CA GLU A 64 13.45 -5.66 38.16
C GLU A 64 12.36 -4.59 38.06
N GLU A 65 12.51 -3.49 38.82
CA GLU A 65 11.60 -2.35 38.73
C GLU A 65 11.68 -1.63 37.37
N VAL A 66 12.90 -1.47 36.83
CA VAL A 66 13.11 -0.83 35.52
C VAL A 66 12.54 -1.69 34.39
N CYS A 67 12.79 -3.00 34.40
CA CYS A 67 12.26 -3.93 33.40
C CYS A 67 10.72 -3.90 33.38
N LYS A 68 10.09 -3.98 34.56
CA LYS A 68 8.63 -3.89 34.68
C LYS A 68 8.08 -2.56 34.19
N GLN A 69 8.76 -1.44 34.46
CA GLN A 69 8.38 -0.12 33.97
C GLN A 69 8.44 -0.05 32.43
N ILE A 70 9.51 -0.56 31.82
CA ILE A 70 9.67 -0.60 30.35
C ILE A 70 8.55 -1.41 29.70
N ILE A 71 8.27 -2.61 30.22
CA ILE A 71 7.20 -3.48 29.70
C ILE A 71 5.82 -2.82 29.88
N SER A 72 5.58 -2.19 31.03
CA SER A 72 4.32 -1.49 31.31
C SER A 72 4.08 -0.32 30.35
N HIS A 73 5.08 0.54 30.14
CA HIS A 73 4.99 1.65 29.19
C HIS A 73 4.85 1.16 27.74
N TRP A 74 5.51 0.06 27.38
CA TRP A 74 5.35 -0.56 26.06
C TRP A 74 3.92 -1.02 25.83
N LYS A 75 3.33 -1.72 26.80
CA LYS A 75 1.93 -2.16 26.75
C LYS A 75 0.96 -1.01 26.69
N GLU A 76 1.19 0.06 27.46
CA GLU A 76 0.35 1.25 27.42
C GLU A 76 0.36 1.91 26.03
N CYS A 77 1.54 2.01 25.41
CA CYS A 77 1.67 2.52 24.04
C CYS A 77 0.96 1.60 23.03
N CYS A 78 1.13 0.28 23.14
CA CYS A 78 0.42 -0.69 22.31
C CYS A 78 -1.10 -0.62 22.46
N ASN A 79 -1.60 -0.47 23.69
CA ASN A 79 -3.03 -0.34 23.97
C ASN A 79 -3.60 0.97 23.42
N ARG A 80 -2.86 2.07 23.55
CA ARG A 80 -3.24 3.37 23.00
C ARG A 80 -3.30 3.34 21.47
N LEU A 81 -2.32 2.70 20.84
CA LEU A 81 -2.31 2.43 19.40
C LEU A 81 -3.52 1.61 18.97
N ALA A 82 -3.80 0.51 19.67
CA ALA A 82 -4.94 -0.35 19.37
C ALA A 82 -6.27 0.40 19.54
N ALA A 83 -6.42 1.22 20.58
CA ALA A 83 -7.62 2.02 20.81
C ALA A 83 -7.90 3.01 19.67
N ARG A 84 -6.85 3.64 19.12
CA ARG A 84 -6.98 4.54 17.95
C ARG A 84 -7.27 3.80 16.64
N GLN A 85 -6.66 2.63 16.42
CA GLN A 85 -6.99 1.83 15.23
C GLN A 85 -8.46 1.40 15.21
N ASN A 86 -9.01 1.06 16.38
CA ASN A 86 -10.44 0.72 16.51
C ASN A 86 -11.36 1.91 16.17
N THR A 87 -10.95 3.16 16.48
CA THR A 87 -11.74 4.34 16.11
C THR A 87 -11.67 4.61 14.61
N ASP A 88 -10.48 4.49 14.01
CA ASP A 88 -10.28 4.74 12.59
C ASP A 88 -11.01 3.67 11.74
N ASP A 89 -10.98 2.40 12.15
CA ASP A 89 -11.72 1.31 11.50
C ASP A 89 -13.24 1.50 11.60
N ALA A 90 -13.74 2.01 12.73
CA ALA A 90 -15.17 2.33 12.89
C ALA A 90 -15.61 3.46 11.94
N GLU A 91 -14.78 4.47 11.72
CA GLU A 91 -15.04 5.55 10.76
C GLU A 91 -15.02 5.05 9.32
N VAL A 92 -14.03 4.23 8.95
CA VAL A 92 -13.96 3.61 7.62
C VAL A 92 -15.17 2.72 7.36
N GLN A 93 -15.61 1.94 8.35
CA GLN A 93 -16.79 1.10 8.26
C GLN A 93 -18.10 1.92 8.12
N ALA A 94 -18.18 3.08 8.77
CA ALA A 94 -19.29 4.02 8.60
C ALA A 94 -19.34 4.59 7.18
N ILE A 95 -18.18 4.98 6.63
CA ILE A 95 -18.07 5.47 5.24
C ILE A 95 -18.46 4.37 4.24
N ALA A 96 -17.98 3.14 4.43
CA ALA A 96 -18.34 2.00 3.59
C ALA A 96 -19.87 1.76 3.59
N SER A 97 -20.49 1.81 4.78
CA SER A 97 -21.94 1.68 4.94
C SER A 97 -22.72 2.81 4.26
N MET A 98 -22.20 4.04 4.28
CA MET A 98 -22.80 5.17 3.57
C MET A 98 -22.71 5.03 2.05
N ILE A 99 -21.56 4.57 1.53
CA ILE A 99 -21.37 4.30 0.09
C ILE A 99 -22.29 3.19 -0.38
N GLU A 100 -22.43 2.10 0.38
CA GLU A 100 -23.36 1.01 0.06
C GLU A 100 -24.81 1.50 -0.03
N LYS A 101 -25.24 2.31 0.94
CA LYS A 101 -26.58 2.94 0.92
C LYS A 101 -26.78 3.83 -0.31
N GLN A 102 -25.77 4.61 -0.70
CA GLN A 102 -25.85 5.44 -1.91
C GLN A 102 -25.84 4.61 -3.20
N ALA A 103 -25.08 3.52 -3.25
CA ALA A 103 -25.01 2.61 -4.41
C ALA A 103 -26.33 1.84 -4.62
N GLN A 104 -27.01 1.45 -3.54
CA GLN A 104 -28.29 0.72 -3.61
C GLN A 104 -29.46 1.60 -4.09
N ILE A 105 -29.36 2.93 -3.96
CA ILE A 105 -30.38 3.89 -4.41
C ILE A 105 -30.33 4.10 -5.94
N VAL A 106 -29.21 3.81 -6.61
CA VAL A 106 -29.01 4.03 -8.08
C VAL A 106 -29.40 2.80 -8.94
N VAL A 107 -29.64 1.62 -8.36
CA VAL A 107 -29.99 0.39 -9.10
C VAL A 107 -31.41 -0.11 -8.76
N LYS A 108 -32.39 0.78 -8.66
CA LYS A 108 -33.77 0.34 -8.93
C LYS A 108 -33.90 0.12 -10.44
N GLN A 109 -33.57 -1.09 -10.90
CA GLN A 109 -33.91 -1.52 -12.26
C GLN A 109 -35.43 -1.43 -12.42
N LYS A 110 -35.89 -0.40 -13.12
CA LYS A 110 -37.27 -0.28 -13.57
C LYS A 110 -37.56 -1.47 -14.48
N GLU A 111 -38.44 -2.38 -14.06
CA GLU A 111 -38.87 -3.50 -14.89
C GLU A 111 -39.41 -2.98 -16.23
N VAL A 112 -38.66 -3.24 -17.29
CA VAL A 112 -39.05 -2.83 -18.64
C VAL A 112 -40.09 -3.83 -19.15
N SER A 113 -41.35 -3.41 -19.10
CA SER A 113 -42.51 -4.13 -19.64
C SER A 113 -42.26 -4.59 -21.09
N LYS A 114 -42.83 -5.75 -21.45
CA LYS A 114 -42.66 -6.47 -22.72
C LYS A 114 -42.89 -5.59 -23.97
N GLU A 115 -43.71 -4.55 -23.84
CA GLU A 115 -44.03 -3.62 -24.92
C GLU A 115 -42.81 -2.80 -25.41
N SER A 116 -41.94 -2.41 -24.49
CA SER A 116 -40.72 -1.65 -24.78
C SER A 116 -39.67 -2.49 -25.54
N LYS A 117 -39.64 -3.82 -25.29
CA LYS A 117 -38.76 -4.74 -26.04
C LYS A 117 -39.22 -4.87 -27.49
N LYS A 118 -40.53 -4.97 -27.71
CA LYS A 118 -41.13 -5.08 -29.05
C LYS A 118 -40.89 -3.82 -29.90
N ARG A 119 -40.96 -2.62 -29.28
CA ARG A 119 -40.62 -1.36 -29.96
C ARG A 119 -39.14 -1.25 -30.30
N LYS A 120 -38.24 -1.76 -29.44
CA LYS A 120 -36.80 -1.76 -29.68
C LYS A 120 -36.39 -2.72 -30.80
N GLU A 121 -37.05 -3.88 -30.88
CA GLU A 121 -36.84 -4.87 -31.94
C GLU A 121 -37.33 -4.39 -33.31
N ALA A 122 -38.50 -3.74 -33.35
CA ALA A 122 -39.03 -3.13 -34.58
C ALA A 122 -38.11 -2.02 -35.13
N LEU A 123 -37.53 -1.22 -34.24
CA LEU A 123 -36.53 -0.20 -34.61
C LEU A 123 -35.23 -0.82 -35.11
N LEU A 124 -34.75 -1.91 -34.51
CA LEU A 124 -33.57 -2.63 -35.02
C LEU A 124 -33.80 -3.21 -36.42
N ALA A 125 -35.00 -3.76 -36.68
CA ALA A 125 -35.37 -4.29 -37.98
C ALA A 125 -35.41 -3.19 -39.07
N GLN A 126 -35.82 -1.97 -38.69
CA GLN A 126 -35.84 -0.82 -39.59
C GLN A 126 -34.43 -0.39 -40.04
N TYR A 127 -33.40 -0.64 -39.22
CA TYR A 127 -32.00 -0.33 -39.53
C TYR A 127 -31.22 -1.50 -40.15
N ALA A 128 -31.75 -2.73 -40.10
CA ALA A 128 -31.11 -3.91 -40.68
C ALA A 128 -31.28 -4.03 -42.21
N ASN A 129 -32.07 -3.15 -42.84
CA ASN A 129 -32.28 -3.14 -44.28
C ASN A 129 -31.31 -2.15 -44.97
N PRO A 130 -30.35 -2.60 -45.81
CA PRO A 130 -29.49 -1.70 -46.57
C PRO A 130 -30.28 -1.02 -47.72
N PRO A 131 -30.11 0.29 -47.96
CA PRO A 131 -30.91 1.00 -48.95
C PRO A 131 -30.42 0.70 -50.38
N THR A 132 -31.17 -0.13 -51.12
CA THR A 132 -31.16 -0.04 -52.59
C THR A 132 -32.00 1.17 -53.00
N GLY A 133 -31.28 2.20 -53.46
CA GLY A 133 -31.71 3.40 -54.19
C GLY A 133 -33.19 3.76 -54.27
N ILE A 134 -33.53 4.98 -53.85
CA ILE A 134 -34.22 6.03 -54.62
C ILE A 134 -34.35 7.27 -53.72
N ASP A 135 -34.18 8.42 -54.35
CA ASP A 135 -33.99 9.78 -53.83
C ASP A 135 -35.00 10.30 -52.79
N ALA A 136 -34.50 11.07 -51.81
CA ALA A 136 -35.21 12.21 -51.21
C ALA A 136 -34.21 13.20 -50.56
N PRO A 137 -34.19 14.49 -50.95
CA PRO A 137 -33.24 15.48 -50.47
C PRO A 137 -33.72 16.12 -49.16
N GLY A 138 -32.76 16.45 -48.29
CA GLY A 138 -32.96 17.40 -47.21
C GLY A 138 -33.33 16.80 -45.86
N SER A 139 -32.32 16.60 -45.02
CA SER A 139 -32.41 17.03 -43.62
C SER A 139 -31.01 17.06 -43.02
N ASP A 140 -30.40 18.25 -43.01
CA ASP A 140 -29.39 18.61 -42.04
C ASP A 140 -29.87 18.22 -40.64
N LYS A 141 -29.39 17.08 -40.13
CA LYS A 141 -29.49 16.71 -38.71
C LYS A 141 -28.11 16.33 -38.19
N SER A 142 -27.16 17.23 -38.40
CA SER A 142 -25.83 17.19 -37.77
C SER A 142 -25.67 18.36 -36.81
N LEU A 143 -26.40 18.39 -35.69
CA LEU A 143 -26.19 19.34 -34.59
C LEU A 143 -26.85 18.75 -33.32
N PHE A 144 -26.40 17.67 -32.68
CA PHE A 144 -25.11 17.44 -32.05
C PHE A 144 -25.02 15.94 -31.81
N ARG A 145 -23.95 15.26 -32.26
CA ARG A 145 -23.68 13.90 -31.79
C ARG A 145 -23.52 13.95 -30.27
N ASN A 146 -24.14 13.01 -29.56
CA ASN A 146 -23.99 12.90 -28.12
C ASN A 146 -22.56 12.43 -27.80
N THR A 147 -21.65 13.37 -27.66
CA THR A 147 -20.24 13.12 -27.34
C THR A 147 -20.11 12.41 -26.00
N ASN A 148 -21.04 12.58 -25.06
CA ASN A 148 -21.00 11.92 -23.75
C ASN A 148 -21.07 10.39 -23.85
N VAL A 149 -21.89 9.82 -24.74
CA VAL A 149 -21.97 8.36 -24.89
C VAL A 149 -20.69 7.79 -25.51
N GLU A 150 -20.14 8.48 -26.51
CA GLU A 150 -18.88 8.11 -27.15
C GLU A 150 -17.69 8.30 -26.20
N GLU A 151 -17.71 9.37 -25.39
CA GLU A 151 -16.71 9.69 -24.38
C GLU A 151 -16.74 8.71 -23.21
N VAL A 152 -17.91 8.28 -22.73
CA VAL A 152 -18.02 7.25 -21.68
C VAL A 152 -17.45 5.92 -22.17
N LEU A 153 -17.77 5.51 -23.41
CA LEU A 153 -17.22 4.29 -23.99
C LEU A 153 -15.71 4.40 -24.22
N ASN A 154 -15.22 5.53 -24.73
CA ASN A 154 -13.80 5.77 -24.93
C ASN A 154 -13.04 5.84 -23.59
N ARG A 155 -13.61 6.45 -22.55
CA ARG A 155 -13.02 6.52 -21.21
C ARG A 155 -12.96 5.14 -20.54
N GLN A 156 -13.97 4.31 -20.73
CA GLN A 156 -13.95 2.93 -20.24
C GLN A 156 -12.92 2.08 -20.99
N LYS A 157 -12.80 2.26 -22.30
CA LYS A 157 -11.79 1.59 -23.13
C LYS A 157 -10.37 2.03 -22.76
N GLN A 158 -10.12 3.33 -22.63
CA GLN A 158 -8.84 3.87 -22.17
C GLN A 158 -8.44 3.35 -20.79
N LYS A 159 -9.36 3.26 -19.83
CA LYS A 159 -9.05 2.67 -18.50
C LYS A 159 -8.61 1.21 -18.61
N ARG A 160 -9.24 0.43 -19.50
CA ARG A 160 -8.88 -0.97 -19.72
C ARG A 160 -7.51 -1.10 -20.39
N ASP A 161 -7.24 -0.26 -21.38
CA ASP A 161 -5.99 -0.29 -22.13
C ASP A 161 -4.83 0.24 -21.26
N GLN A 162 -5.06 1.28 -20.44
CA GLN A 162 -4.09 1.79 -19.48
C GLN A 162 -3.72 0.73 -18.43
N ALA A 163 -4.70 -0.01 -17.88
CA ALA A 163 -4.41 -1.11 -16.96
C ALA A 163 -3.58 -2.23 -17.61
N ARG A 164 -3.76 -2.49 -18.90
CA ARG A 164 -2.94 -3.45 -19.66
C ARG A 164 -1.53 -2.93 -19.89
N GLU A 165 -1.38 -1.65 -20.26
CA GLU A 165 -0.08 -1.01 -20.44
C GLU A 165 0.71 -0.96 -19.13
N ASP A 166 0.09 -0.60 -18.01
CA ASP A 166 0.77 -0.50 -16.73
C ASP A 166 1.24 -1.87 -16.23
N ALA A 167 0.45 -2.92 -16.48
CA ALA A 167 0.87 -4.30 -16.20
C ALA A 167 2.06 -4.73 -17.09
N GLN A 168 2.06 -4.36 -18.37
CA GLN A 168 3.17 -4.65 -19.28
C GLN A 168 4.43 -3.85 -18.90
N LYS A 169 4.30 -2.54 -18.63
CA LYS A 169 5.40 -1.68 -18.16
C LYS A 169 5.99 -2.18 -16.86
N LYS A 170 5.18 -2.65 -15.90
CA LYS A 170 5.68 -3.26 -14.65
C LYS A 170 6.49 -4.54 -14.93
N LYS A 171 6.05 -5.36 -15.89
CA LYS A 171 6.77 -6.58 -16.30
C LYS A 171 8.08 -6.26 -17.00
N GLU A 172 8.10 -5.25 -17.87
CA GLU A 172 9.31 -4.80 -18.59
C GLU A 172 10.31 -4.14 -17.65
N THR A 173 9.87 -3.31 -16.72
CA THR A 173 10.73 -2.68 -15.71
C THR A 173 11.36 -3.72 -14.78
N ASP A 174 10.60 -4.72 -14.32
CA ASP A 174 11.16 -5.84 -13.54
C ASP A 174 12.20 -6.63 -14.35
N LYS A 175 11.93 -6.89 -15.64
CA LYS A 175 12.88 -7.56 -16.54
C LYS A 175 14.16 -6.75 -16.74
N MET A 176 14.05 -5.46 -17.01
CA MET A 176 15.18 -4.54 -17.19
C MET A 176 16.02 -4.45 -15.92
N GLN A 177 15.38 -4.44 -14.74
CA GLN A 177 16.09 -4.41 -13.46
C GLN A 177 16.89 -5.71 -13.25
N ARG A 178 16.31 -6.88 -13.53
CA ARG A 178 17.02 -8.16 -13.45
C ARG A 178 18.21 -8.22 -14.42
N GLU A 179 18.06 -7.72 -15.64
CA GLU A 179 19.15 -7.69 -16.63
C GLU A 179 20.27 -6.72 -16.19
N LYS A 180 19.90 -5.55 -15.67
CA LYS A 180 20.85 -4.57 -15.12
C LYS A 180 21.66 -5.17 -13.96
N ASP A 181 21.01 -5.86 -13.04
CA ASP A 181 21.69 -6.51 -11.91
C ASP A 181 22.60 -7.65 -12.36
N LYS A 182 22.19 -8.41 -13.38
CA LYS A 182 23.01 -9.47 -13.98
C LYS A 182 24.26 -8.90 -14.66
N LEU A 183 24.11 -7.81 -15.41
CA LEU A 183 25.23 -7.16 -16.08
C LEU A 183 26.19 -6.52 -15.07
N ALA A 184 25.68 -5.87 -14.02
CA ALA A 184 26.49 -5.30 -12.95
C ALA A 184 27.31 -6.38 -12.20
N LYS A 185 26.73 -7.56 -11.98
CA LYS A 185 27.46 -8.72 -11.41
C LYS A 185 28.56 -9.22 -12.35
N GLN A 186 28.34 -9.25 -13.66
CA GLN A 186 29.36 -9.63 -14.64
C GLN A 186 30.48 -8.59 -14.72
N ASP A 187 30.16 -7.30 -14.78
CA ASP A 187 31.14 -6.20 -14.83
C ASP A 187 32.03 -6.18 -13.57
N ARG A 188 31.47 -6.43 -12.38
CA ARG A 188 32.25 -6.60 -11.15
C ARG A 188 33.22 -7.78 -11.25
N LYS A 189 32.75 -8.94 -11.71
CA LYS A 189 33.60 -10.13 -11.91
C LYS A 189 34.71 -9.88 -12.94
N GLU A 190 34.43 -9.17 -14.03
CA GLU A 190 35.44 -8.84 -15.03
C GLU A 190 36.45 -7.80 -14.54
N LYS A 191 36.00 -6.76 -13.84
CA LYS A 191 36.90 -5.77 -13.21
C LYS A 191 37.83 -6.42 -12.21
N GLU A 192 37.32 -7.36 -11.41
CA GLU A 192 38.12 -8.15 -10.47
C GLU A 192 39.16 -9.01 -11.21
N LYS A 193 38.75 -9.75 -12.25
CA LYS A 193 39.68 -10.53 -13.10
C LYS A 193 40.73 -9.66 -13.79
N LYS A 194 40.38 -8.47 -14.27
CA LYS A 194 41.34 -7.51 -14.86
C LYS A 194 42.29 -6.93 -13.82
N ARG A 195 41.84 -6.77 -12.57
CA ARG A 195 42.66 -6.27 -11.45
C ARG A 195 43.68 -7.31 -11.00
N THR A 196 43.31 -8.59 -10.95
CA THR A 196 44.25 -9.67 -10.58
C THR A 196 45.27 -9.96 -11.69
N GLN A 197 44.85 -9.96 -12.96
CA GLN A 197 45.74 -10.23 -14.09
C GLN A 197 46.78 -9.11 -14.36
N LYS A 198 46.46 -7.84 -14.03
CA LYS A 198 47.44 -6.75 -14.04
C LYS A 198 48.48 -6.84 -12.91
N GLY A 199 48.18 -7.57 -11.82
CA GLY A 199 49.09 -7.79 -10.71
C GLY A 199 50.22 -8.76 -11.04
N GLU A 200 49.93 -9.81 -11.83
CA GLU A 200 50.93 -10.79 -12.26
C GLU A 200 51.84 -10.28 -13.38
N ARG A 201 51.35 -9.43 -14.29
CA ARG A 201 52.18 -8.82 -15.34
C ARG A 201 53.16 -7.75 -14.84
N LYS A 202 53.03 -7.31 -13.58
CA LYS A 202 53.87 -6.29 -12.95
C LYS A 202 54.90 -6.88 -11.98
N ARG A 203 54.86 -8.20 -11.72
CA ARG A 203 55.90 -8.91 -10.98
C ARG A 203 56.89 -9.58 -11.93
#